data_AF-A0A223V9D7-F1
#
_entry.id   AF-A0A223V9D7-F1
#
_cell.length_a   1.000
_cell.length_b   1.000
_cell.length_c   1.000
_cell.angle_alpha   90.00
_cell.angle_beta   90.00
_cell.angle_gamma   90.00
#
_symmetry.space_group_name_H-M   'P 1'
#
loop_
_entity.id
_entity.type
_entity.pdbx_description
1 polymer ?
#
loop_
_entity_poly.entity_id
_entity_poly.type
_entity_poly.pdbx_seq_one_letter_code
_entity_poly.pdbx_strand_id
1 'polypeptide(L)'
;MNTKPHNIHKEAKREVERSGQKLSDVKAIILDSWNNYEINSFKKLKNLSDEFKSTPLILMHTIEDGKFLKEPNKIKINREFKQLFLLALPRTQIRKVVSEYNKVKEIGMEDTILTKVVSDLEVLNIHRTPMNCFTLLKVAEKYFDESPINRTDMIEKVLFVLFNVDQIPRYKTKPDLKDCEFVLGRFCEKLIRNESYHFSKDYFITELKQYCQEKLIDLEVELVFDVLTLNNIIVKHEIDYCFRSSFWVYYFGAKRMHNNKEFAEYIFQSKKYTSFPEIIEFYTGIDRNKIDALEVLAKDIHETCDIVNSKVRLSNDMNIFSQIQWKPTEEQIQRAQSDLSENVINSGLPDDIKDQHADRNYNQIRPYNQSIQSFFAEYSLHNLMQNIRASSRALRNSDYVDPEAKRKILNEILRSWEQLSNVLLALTPILADKGTAGFDGHSFTLQGDFGDSFETRLNRIIQVNMTNVVGYFKDDLYSSKIAPLLYETFQNTKDSNTRHKLALLLVFCRPRQWRKYIQDYIISLNKNSFYLYDIHNALMAKYNFDFITEEERREITMLAKMCFAKHEFGSKRPSPKELRKVHISKPKTDNK
;
A
#
# COMPACT_ATOMS: atom_id res chain seq x y z
N MET A 1 12.44 -2.36 -32.30
CA MET A 1 12.60 -2.61 -33.75
C MET A 1 12.38 -1.32 -34.55
N ASN A 2 13.40 -0.87 -35.28
CA ASN A 2 13.35 0.34 -36.16
C ASN A 2 12.69 0.10 -37.53
N THR A 3 11.99 -1.04 -37.73
CA THR A 3 11.36 -1.38 -39.00
C THR A 3 10.15 -0.49 -39.28
N LYS A 4 10.16 0.19 -40.43
CA LYS A 4 9.04 1.04 -40.89
C LYS A 4 7.77 0.20 -41.03
N PRO A 5 6.57 0.72 -40.68
CA PRO A 5 5.34 -0.07 -40.68
C PRO A 5 5.02 -0.79 -41.98
N HIS A 6 5.28 -0.17 -43.15
CA HIS A 6 5.02 -0.76 -44.46
C HIS A 6 5.99 -1.89 -44.84
N ASN A 7 7.09 -2.09 -44.11
CA ASN A 7 8.07 -3.15 -44.39
C ASN A 7 8.02 -4.30 -43.39
N ILE A 8 7.18 -4.22 -42.35
CA ILE A 8 7.18 -5.22 -41.27
C ILE A 8 6.89 -6.64 -41.77
N HIS A 9 5.99 -6.78 -42.75
CA HIS A 9 5.63 -8.08 -43.33
C HIS A 9 6.78 -8.64 -44.19
N LYS A 10 7.53 -7.77 -44.90
CA LYS A 10 8.71 -8.18 -45.66
C LYS A 10 9.84 -8.61 -44.74
N GLU A 11 10.03 -7.90 -43.63
CA GLU A 11 11.04 -8.27 -42.64
C GLU A 11 10.72 -9.61 -41.98
N ALA A 12 9.44 -9.85 -41.65
CA ALA A 12 9.00 -11.17 -41.18
C ALA A 12 9.30 -12.28 -42.18
N LYS A 13 9.05 -12.07 -43.49
CA LYS A 13 9.41 -13.03 -44.54
C LYS A 13 10.92 -13.28 -44.61
N ARG A 14 11.73 -12.21 -44.55
CA ARG A 14 13.20 -12.31 -44.58
C ARG A 14 13.76 -13.08 -43.39
N GLU A 15 13.21 -12.90 -42.20
CA GLU A 15 13.65 -13.65 -41.01
C GLU A 15 13.36 -15.16 -41.14
N VAL A 16 12.23 -15.52 -41.75
CA VAL A 16 11.90 -16.92 -42.05
C VAL A 16 12.88 -17.51 -43.08
N GLU A 17 13.18 -16.76 -44.14
CA GLU A 17 14.17 -17.15 -45.15
C GLU A 17 15.59 -17.29 -44.56
N ARG A 18 16.01 -16.34 -43.70
CA ARG A 18 17.30 -16.41 -42.96
C ARG A 18 17.41 -17.64 -42.07
N SER A 19 16.28 -18.10 -41.54
CA SER A 19 16.19 -19.30 -40.71
C SER A 19 16.15 -20.60 -41.53
N GLY A 20 16.21 -20.51 -42.87
CA GLY A 20 16.14 -21.66 -43.77
C GLY A 20 14.77 -22.34 -43.79
N GLN A 21 13.72 -21.67 -43.28
CA GLN A 21 12.37 -22.21 -43.20
C GLN A 21 11.48 -21.66 -44.31
N LYS A 22 10.35 -22.32 -44.56
CA LYS A 22 9.31 -21.82 -45.46
C LYS A 22 8.31 -20.98 -44.69
N LEU A 23 7.65 -20.05 -45.37
CA LEU A 23 6.56 -19.26 -44.78
C LEU A 23 5.41 -20.10 -44.22
N SER A 24 5.18 -21.30 -44.76
CA SER A 24 4.22 -22.28 -44.26
C SER A 24 4.57 -22.85 -42.88
N ASP A 25 5.83 -22.75 -42.48
CA ASP A 25 6.33 -23.35 -41.24
C ASP A 25 6.07 -22.44 -40.04
N VAL A 26 5.76 -21.15 -40.30
CA VAL A 26 5.44 -20.17 -39.27
C VAL A 26 4.12 -20.51 -38.57
N LYS A 27 4.22 -20.95 -37.31
CA LYS A 27 3.06 -21.32 -36.48
C LYS A 27 2.44 -20.17 -35.71
N ALA A 28 3.19 -19.09 -35.45
CA ALA A 28 2.71 -17.90 -34.78
C ALA A 28 3.64 -16.72 -35.03
N ILE A 29 3.10 -15.50 -34.89
CA ILE A 29 3.87 -14.26 -34.89
C ILE A 29 3.62 -13.55 -33.56
N ILE A 30 4.69 -13.18 -32.86
CA ILE A 30 4.59 -12.44 -31.59
C ILE A 30 5.01 -11.00 -31.86
N LEU A 31 4.12 -10.06 -31.60
CA LEU A 31 4.46 -8.64 -31.49
C LEU A 31 4.67 -8.31 -30.03
N ASP A 32 5.94 -8.27 -29.64
CA ASP A 32 6.31 -7.83 -28.29
C ASP A 32 6.23 -6.29 -28.17
N SER A 33 5.84 -5.81 -26.99
CA SER A 33 5.71 -4.38 -26.66
C SER A 33 4.82 -3.60 -27.64
N TRP A 34 3.69 -4.18 -28.05
CA TRP A 34 2.70 -3.50 -28.88
C TRP A 34 1.97 -2.39 -28.11
N ASN A 35 1.84 -1.23 -28.76
CA ASN A 35 1.26 -0.04 -28.17
C ASN A 35 0.02 0.41 -28.95
N ASN A 36 -1.15 0.43 -28.31
CA ASN A 36 -2.42 0.85 -28.91
C ASN A 36 -2.56 2.39 -29.06
N TYR A 37 -1.62 3.17 -28.56
CA TYR A 37 -1.62 4.62 -28.74
C TYR A 37 -0.79 5.06 -29.96
N GLU A 38 0.04 4.17 -30.50
CA GLU A 38 0.90 4.48 -31.64
C GLU A 38 0.25 4.09 -32.97
N ILE A 39 0.00 5.10 -33.82
CA ILE A 39 -0.47 4.90 -35.21
C ILE A 39 0.44 3.92 -35.97
N ASN A 40 1.75 4.00 -35.73
CA ASN A 40 2.73 3.10 -36.34
C ASN A 40 2.55 1.64 -35.89
N SER A 41 2.19 1.40 -34.64
CA SER A 41 1.92 0.06 -34.09
C SER A 41 0.63 -0.52 -34.66
N PHE A 42 -0.41 0.30 -34.89
CA PHE A 42 -1.60 -0.11 -35.63
C PHE A 42 -1.31 -0.42 -37.11
N LYS A 43 -0.52 0.41 -37.79
CA LYS A 43 -0.11 0.15 -39.18
C LYS A 43 0.70 -1.15 -39.31
N LYS A 44 1.60 -1.42 -38.36
CA LYS A 44 2.35 -2.68 -38.30
C LYS A 44 1.41 -3.87 -38.13
N LEU A 45 0.48 -3.79 -37.17
CA LEU A 45 -0.49 -4.85 -36.90
C LEU A 45 -1.39 -5.12 -38.11
N LYS A 46 -1.86 -4.06 -38.79
CA LYS A 46 -2.67 -4.18 -40.02
C LYS A 46 -1.92 -4.95 -41.10
N ASN A 47 -0.69 -4.53 -41.42
CA ASN A 47 0.10 -5.15 -42.47
C ASN A 47 0.43 -6.62 -42.17
N LEU A 48 0.67 -6.97 -40.90
CA LEU A 48 0.87 -8.37 -40.51
C LEU A 48 -0.43 -9.17 -40.57
N SER A 49 -1.56 -8.56 -40.19
CA SER A 49 -2.87 -9.22 -40.24
C SER A 49 -3.32 -9.50 -41.68
N ASP A 50 -3.06 -8.56 -42.59
CA ASP A 50 -3.43 -8.66 -44.00
C ASP A 50 -2.57 -9.71 -44.74
N GLU A 51 -1.27 -9.80 -44.41
CA GLU A 51 -0.35 -10.76 -45.03
C GLU A 51 -0.47 -12.18 -44.42
N PHE A 52 -0.54 -12.28 -43.10
CA PHE A 52 -0.52 -13.55 -42.36
C PHE A 52 -1.90 -13.89 -41.79
N LYS A 53 -2.89 -14.06 -42.69
CA LYS A 53 -4.31 -14.26 -42.34
C LYS A 53 -4.60 -15.55 -41.58
N SER A 54 -3.87 -16.63 -41.87
CA SER A 54 -4.05 -17.95 -41.25
C SER A 54 -3.08 -18.22 -40.10
N THR A 55 -2.07 -17.36 -39.90
CA THR A 55 -1.09 -17.50 -38.82
C THR A 55 -1.60 -16.82 -37.55
N PRO A 56 -1.62 -17.49 -36.39
CA PRO A 56 -1.88 -16.87 -35.09
C PRO A 56 -0.97 -15.66 -34.80
N LEU A 57 -1.54 -14.58 -34.29
CA LEU A 57 -0.81 -13.41 -33.82
C LEU A 57 -1.01 -13.25 -32.31
N ILE A 58 0.09 -13.06 -31.58
CA ILE A 58 0.09 -12.76 -30.15
C ILE A 58 0.60 -11.34 -29.98
N LEU A 59 -0.17 -10.50 -29.29
CA LEU A 59 0.18 -9.12 -28.99
C LEU A 59 0.53 -9.02 -27.51
N MET A 60 1.76 -8.63 -27.20
CA MET A 60 2.17 -8.33 -25.82
C MET A 60 1.96 -6.84 -25.60
N HIS A 61 1.05 -6.47 -24.70
CA HIS A 61 0.67 -5.09 -24.46
C HIS A 61 0.76 -4.77 -22.97
N THR A 62 1.38 -3.64 -22.62
CA THR A 62 1.39 -3.10 -21.26
C THR A 62 0.19 -2.20 -21.07
N ILE A 63 -0.63 -2.48 -20.06
CA ILE A 63 -1.78 -1.64 -19.69
C ILE A 63 -1.25 -0.47 -18.85
N GLU A 64 -1.50 0.77 -19.29
CA GLU A 64 -1.13 1.99 -18.57
C GLU A 64 -2.40 2.70 -18.06
N ASP A 65 -2.47 2.99 -16.75
CA ASP A 65 -3.66 3.57 -16.09
C ASP A 65 -4.02 5.00 -16.55
N GLY A 66 -3.04 5.77 -17.06
CA GLY A 66 -3.22 7.20 -17.34
C GLY A 66 -3.82 7.54 -18.72
N LYS A 67 -4.16 6.56 -19.56
CA LYS A 67 -4.41 6.80 -21.00
C LYS A 67 -5.80 6.38 -21.51
N PHE A 68 -6.78 6.24 -20.61
CA PHE A 68 -8.19 6.01 -20.96
C PHE A 68 -8.88 7.18 -21.72
N LEU A 69 -8.19 8.31 -21.92
CA LEU A 69 -8.75 9.55 -22.50
C LEU A 69 -8.43 9.77 -24.00
N LYS A 70 -7.70 8.87 -24.69
CA LYS A 70 -7.41 9.04 -26.12
C LYS A 70 -8.48 8.37 -27.00
N GLU A 71 -8.98 9.10 -28.00
CA GLU A 71 -9.93 8.56 -28.98
C GLU A 71 -9.38 7.31 -29.68
N PRO A 72 -10.22 6.29 -29.95
CA PRO A 72 -9.80 5.06 -30.61
C PRO A 72 -9.22 5.36 -32.01
N ASN A 73 -8.07 4.75 -32.30
CA ASN A 73 -7.44 4.83 -33.62
C ASN A 73 -8.39 4.32 -34.71
N LYS A 74 -8.64 5.12 -35.76
CA LYS A 74 -9.54 4.80 -36.88
C LYS A 74 -9.05 3.67 -37.80
N ILE A 75 -7.92 3.04 -37.52
CA ILE A 75 -7.34 1.98 -38.35
C ILE A 75 -8.08 0.67 -38.05
N LYS A 76 -8.91 0.23 -39.01
CA LYS A 76 -9.60 -1.07 -38.93
C LYS A 76 -8.60 -2.23 -39.06
N ILE A 77 -8.60 -3.11 -38.07
CA ILE A 77 -7.86 -4.37 -38.07
C ILE A 77 -8.86 -5.51 -38.34
N ASN A 78 -8.67 -6.24 -39.43
CA ASN A 78 -9.58 -7.33 -39.83
C ASN A 78 -9.19 -8.65 -39.13
N ARG A 79 -9.10 -8.62 -37.80
CA ARG A 79 -8.78 -9.79 -36.97
C ARG A 79 -9.31 -9.61 -35.56
N GLU A 80 -9.89 -10.67 -35.01
CA GLU A 80 -10.35 -10.70 -33.63
C GLU A 80 -9.24 -11.19 -32.70
N PHE A 81 -9.12 -10.59 -31.52
CA PHE A 81 -8.13 -10.93 -30.52
C PHE A 81 -8.83 -11.33 -29.21
N LYS A 82 -8.41 -12.45 -28.64
CA LYS A 82 -8.77 -12.83 -27.27
C LYS A 82 -7.85 -12.09 -26.31
N GLN A 83 -8.41 -11.29 -25.42
CA GLN A 83 -7.65 -10.60 -24.39
C GLN A 83 -7.33 -11.55 -23.22
N LEU A 84 -6.06 -11.59 -22.83
CA LEU A 84 -5.55 -12.33 -21.68
C LEU A 84 -4.72 -11.38 -20.82
N PHE A 85 -4.74 -11.56 -19.50
CA PHE A 85 -4.00 -10.73 -18.56
C PHE A 85 -2.91 -11.55 -17.87
N LEU A 86 -1.71 -10.98 -17.76
CA LEU A 86 -0.66 -11.52 -16.91
C LEU A 86 -0.90 -11.04 -15.48
N LEU A 87 -1.27 -11.98 -14.60
CA LEU A 87 -1.52 -11.71 -13.19
C LEU A 87 -0.24 -11.85 -12.35
N ALA A 88 -0.24 -11.22 -11.17
CA ALA A 88 0.84 -11.36 -10.21
C ALA A 88 1.03 -12.83 -9.79
N LEU A 89 2.28 -13.24 -9.56
CA LEU A 89 2.61 -14.60 -9.17
C LEU A 89 1.97 -14.95 -7.81
N PRO A 90 1.16 -16.00 -7.73
CA PRO A 90 0.75 -16.54 -6.44
C PRO A 90 1.96 -17.18 -5.75
N ARG A 91 1.89 -17.32 -4.42
CA ARG A 91 2.98 -17.89 -3.60
C ARG A 91 3.49 -19.24 -4.13
N THR A 92 2.61 -20.07 -4.68
CA THR A 92 2.96 -21.36 -5.30
C THR A 92 3.86 -21.22 -6.52
N GLN A 93 3.73 -20.15 -7.32
CA GLN A 93 4.60 -19.90 -8.46
C GLN A 93 5.90 -19.21 -8.03
N ILE A 94 5.85 -18.34 -7.00
CA ILE A 94 7.07 -17.79 -6.37
C ILE A 94 7.96 -18.93 -5.86
N ARG A 95 7.37 -19.94 -5.20
CA ARG A 95 8.11 -21.14 -4.76
C ARG A 95 8.89 -21.81 -5.88
N LYS A 96 8.32 -21.91 -7.09
CA LYS A 96 9.04 -22.49 -8.24
C LYS A 96 10.25 -21.65 -8.63
N VAL A 97 10.09 -20.32 -8.70
CA VAL A 97 11.20 -19.39 -8.99
C VAL A 97 12.31 -19.53 -7.94
N VAL A 98 11.93 -19.55 -6.65
CA VAL A 98 12.86 -19.72 -5.53
C VAL A 98 13.58 -21.06 -5.63
N SER A 99 12.85 -22.16 -5.85
CA SER A 99 13.42 -23.51 -5.94
C SER A 99 14.43 -23.62 -7.07
N GLU A 100 14.07 -23.21 -8.30
CA GLU A 100 14.99 -23.29 -9.45
C GLU A 100 16.22 -22.39 -9.28
N TYR A 101 16.06 -21.20 -8.71
CA TYR A 101 17.20 -20.32 -8.45
C TYR A 101 18.13 -20.89 -7.36
N ASN A 102 17.54 -21.40 -6.28
CA ASN A 102 18.27 -21.94 -5.14
C ASN A 102 19.04 -23.22 -5.47
N LYS A 103 18.58 -24.02 -6.45
CA LYS A 103 19.36 -25.16 -6.98
C LYS A 103 20.71 -24.75 -7.55
N VAL A 104 20.82 -23.53 -8.09
CA VAL A 104 22.04 -23.03 -8.72
C VAL A 104 22.88 -22.22 -7.74
N LYS A 105 22.23 -21.50 -6.81
CA LYS A 105 22.88 -20.52 -5.93
C LYS A 105 23.10 -20.99 -4.50
N GLU A 106 22.41 -22.05 -4.08
CA GLU A 106 22.56 -22.68 -2.76
C GLU A 106 22.51 -21.68 -1.59
N ILE A 107 21.52 -20.77 -1.62
CA ILE A 107 21.38 -19.69 -0.64
C ILE A 107 21.03 -20.24 0.75
N GLY A 108 20.21 -21.29 0.82
CA GLY A 108 19.73 -21.86 2.08
C GLY A 108 18.48 -22.74 1.96
N MET A 109 17.76 -22.95 3.05
CA MET A 109 16.52 -23.76 3.06
C MET A 109 15.39 -23.08 2.28
N GLU A 110 14.77 -23.82 1.35
CA GLU A 110 13.77 -23.27 0.41
C GLU A 110 12.59 -22.57 1.10
N ASP A 111 12.02 -23.15 2.16
CA ASP A 111 10.88 -22.57 2.86
C ASP A 111 11.22 -21.24 3.55
N THR A 112 12.44 -21.14 4.07
CA THR A 112 12.97 -19.92 4.69
C THR A 112 13.17 -18.84 3.63
N ILE A 113 13.79 -19.18 2.49
CA ILE A 113 13.99 -18.24 1.38
C ILE A 113 12.66 -17.77 0.80
N LEU A 114 11.72 -18.68 0.56
CA LEU A 114 10.39 -18.32 0.05
C LEU A 114 9.68 -17.35 0.98
N THR A 115 9.73 -17.63 2.29
CA THR A 115 9.08 -16.76 3.29
C THR A 115 9.74 -15.39 3.32
N LYS A 116 11.08 -15.33 3.25
CA LYS A 116 11.84 -14.09 3.15
C LYS A 116 11.47 -13.29 1.89
N VAL A 117 11.53 -13.89 0.70
CA VAL A 117 11.21 -13.21 -0.57
C VAL A 117 9.77 -12.69 -0.58
N VAL A 118 8.80 -13.47 -0.10
CA VAL A 118 7.40 -13.03 -0.03
C VAL A 118 7.26 -11.86 0.95
N SER A 119 7.89 -11.95 2.12
CA SER A 119 7.90 -10.87 3.11
C SER A 119 8.54 -9.60 2.56
N ASP A 120 9.65 -9.71 1.86
CA ASP A 120 10.38 -8.58 1.30
C ASP A 120 9.59 -7.90 0.16
N LEU A 121 8.88 -8.67 -0.69
CA LEU A 121 7.95 -8.12 -1.70
C LEU A 121 6.82 -7.32 -1.04
N GLU A 122 6.31 -7.81 0.09
CA GLU A 122 5.26 -7.15 0.87
C GLU A 122 5.78 -5.88 1.56
N VAL A 123 6.96 -5.93 2.18
CA VAL A 123 7.63 -4.76 2.79
C VAL A 123 7.92 -3.68 1.75
N LEU A 124 8.40 -4.06 0.56
CA LEU A 124 8.64 -3.13 -0.53
C LEU A 124 7.36 -2.63 -1.20
N ASN A 125 6.22 -3.30 -0.94
CA ASN A 125 4.93 -3.04 -1.57
C ASN A 125 5.05 -3.02 -3.11
N ILE A 126 5.72 -4.02 -3.69
CA ILE A 126 5.93 -4.16 -5.14
C ILE A 126 5.22 -5.40 -5.67
N HIS A 127 4.78 -5.36 -6.93
CA HIS A 127 4.08 -6.48 -7.55
C HIS A 127 4.91 -7.77 -7.50
N ARG A 128 4.25 -8.91 -7.23
CA ARG A 128 4.85 -10.24 -7.25
C ARG A 128 5.13 -10.67 -8.71
N THR A 129 6.15 -10.08 -9.33
CA THR A 129 6.59 -10.42 -10.68
C THR A 129 7.82 -11.33 -10.62
N PRO A 130 8.09 -12.14 -11.66
CA PRO A 130 9.32 -12.93 -11.73
C PRO A 130 10.58 -12.08 -11.54
N MET A 131 10.61 -10.88 -12.15
CA MET A 131 11.74 -9.96 -12.07
C MET A 131 11.97 -9.48 -10.64
N ASN A 132 10.92 -9.03 -9.94
CA ASN A 132 11.05 -8.59 -8.55
C ASN A 132 11.47 -9.74 -7.63
N CYS A 133 10.96 -10.96 -7.85
CA CYS A 133 11.41 -12.13 -7.11
C CYS A 133 12.90 -12.41 -7.35
N PHE A 134 13.36 -12.28 -8.60
CA PHE A 134 14.77 -12.47 -8.96
C PHE A 134 15.68 -11.42 -8.31
N THR A 135 15.31 -10.14 -8.34
CA THR A 135 16.05 -9.07 -7.67
C THR A 135 16.20 -9.35 -6.18
N LEU A 136 15.14 -9.82 -5.52
CA LEU A 136 15.18 -10.15 -4.09
C LEU A 136 15.97 -11.41 -3.78
N LEU A 137 15.91 -12.42 -4.63
CA LEU A 137 16.78 -13.60 -4.53
C LEU A 137 18.26 -13.21 -4.68
N LYS A 138 18.56 -12.25 -5.57
CA LYS A 138 19.90 -11.70 -5.73
C LYS A 138 20.38 -10.94 -4.49
N VAL A 139 19.48 -10.21 -3.82
CA VAL A 139 19.75 -9.61 -2.51
C VAL A 139 20.00 -10.68 -1.45
N ALA A 140 19.20 -11.75 -1.45
CA ALA A 140 19.35 -12.86 -0.52
C ALA A 140 20.69 -13.59 -0.69
N GLU A 141 21.31 -13.64 -1.88
CA GLU A 141 22.67 -14.22 -2.04
C GLU A 141 23.70 -13.56 -1.10
N LYS A 142 23.55 -12.26 -0.80
CA LYS A 142 24.51 -11.50 0.03
C LYS A 142 23.99 -11.21 1.44
N TYR A 143 22.68 -11.03 1.60
CA TYR A 143 22.05 -10.55 2.83
C TYR A 143 20.99 -11.54 3.35
N PHE A 144 21.21 -12.85 3.18
CA PHE A 144 20.23 -13.88 3.57
C PHE A 144 19.87 -13.80 5.06
N ASP A 145 20.90 -13.74 5.93
CA ASP A 145 20.74 -13.74 7.38
C ASP A 145 20.26 -12.39 7.95
N GLU A 146 20.29 -11.34 7.12
CA GLU A 146 19.85 -10.00 7.53
C GLU A 146 18.38 -9.78 7.18
N SER A 147 17.55 -9.56 8.18
CA SER A 147 16.19 -9.04 7.94
C SER A 147 16.24 -7.53 7.80
N PRO A 148 15.63 -6.94 6.76
CA PRO A 148 15.65 -5.49 6.61
C PRO A 148 14.99 -4.81 7.81
N ILE A 149 15.63 -3.76 8.32
CA ILE A 149 15.15 -3.05 9.51
C ILE A 149 13.85 -2.29 9.20
N ASN A 150 13.75 -1.77 7.98
CA ASN A 150 12.62 -1.04 7.41
C ASN A 150 12.70 -1.09 5.88
N ARG A 151 11.73 -0.47 5.20
CA ARG A 151 11.68 -0.42 3.73
C ARG A 151 12.89 0.32 3.12
N THR A 152 13.41 1.35 3.80
CA THR A 152 14.61 2.08 3.36
C THR A 152 15.85 1.18 3.31
N ASP A 153 16.11 0.42 4.37
CA ASP A 153 17.22 -0.55 4.44
C ASP A 153 17.12 -1.60 3.33
N MET A 154 15.90 -2.03 3.01
CA MET A 154 15.69 -2.97 1.91
C MET A 154 16.02 -2.35 0.54
N ILE A 155 15.62 -1.10 0.30
CA ILE A 155 15.98 -0.39 -0.94
C ILE A 155 17.48 -0.18 -1.03
N GLU A 156 18.15 0.17 0.08
CA GLU A 156 19.62 0.29 0.13
C GLU A 156 20.30 -1.02 -0.27
N LYS A 157 19.83 -2.16 0.24
CA LYS A 157 20.35 -3.48 -0.12
C LYS A 157 20.10 -3.84 -1.58
N VAL A 158 18.92 -3.51 -2.12
CA VAL A 158 18.62 -3.68 -3.54
C VAL A 158 19.58 -2.83 -4.38
N LEU A 159 19.68 -1.52 -4.13
CA LEU A 159 20.59 -0.64 -4.86
C LEU A 159 22.03 -1.08 -4.75
N PHE A 160 22.47 -1.51 -3.56
CA PHE A 160 23.79 -2.07 -3.37
C PHE A 160 24.03 -3.20 -4.34
N VAL A 161 23.13 -4.18 -4.45
CA VAL A 161 23.30 -5.31 -5.37
C VAL A 161 23.30 -4.86 -6.82
N LEU A 162 22.40 -3.96 -7.21
CA LEU A 162 22.29 -3.48 -8.59
C LEU A 162 23.52 -2.71 -9.07
N PHE A 163 24.09 -1.86 -8.20
CA PHE A 163 25.31 -1.12 -8.51
C PHE A 163 26.58 -1.94 -8.30
N ASN A 164 26.52 -3.04 -7.51
CA ASN A 164 27.73 -3.78 -7.12
C ASN A 164 27.92 -5.19 -7.68
N VAL A 165 26.88 -5.87 -8.13
CA VAL A 165 26.94 -7.32 -8.42
C VAL A 165 26.80 -7.62 -9.92
N ASP A 166 26.27 -6.70 -10.72
CA ASP A 166 26.29 -6.82 -12.18
C ASP A 166 27.70 -6.61 -12.74
N GLN A 167 28.05 -7.36 -13.79
CA GLN A 167 29.38 -7.31 -14.43
C GLN A 167 29.58 -5.98 -15.15
N ILE A 168 29.98 -4.94 -14.42
CA ILE A 168 30.47 -3.69 -15.01
C ILE A 168 31.73 -4.04 -15.82
N PRO A 169 31.85 -3.61 -17.08
CA PRO A 169 33.04 -3.86 -17.89
C PRO A 169 34.29 -3.36 -17.17
N ARG A 170 35.37 -4.16 -17.17
CA ARG A 170 36.61 -3.90 -16.38
C ARG A 170 37.30 -2.55 -16.65
N TYR A 171 36.92 -1.86 -17.73
CA TYR A 171 37.49 -0.57 -18.13
C TYR A 171 36.71 0.65 -17.61
N LYS A 172 35.57 0.46 -16.94
CA LYS A 172 34.81 1.54 -16.30
C LYS A 172 35.02 1.51 -14.79
N THR A 173 35.13 2.68 -14.16
CA THR A 173 35.22 2.77 -12.71
C THR A 173 33.83 2.48 -12.13
N LYS A 174 33.79 1.54 -11.19
CA LYS A 174 32.56 1.20 -10.48
C LYS A 174 32.10 2.42 -9.67
N PRO A 175 30.85 2.88 -9.86
CA PRO A 175 30.38 4.05 -9.15
C PRO A 175 30.14 3.71 -7.68
N ASP A 176 30.57 4.60 -6.79
CA ASP A 176 30.24 4.47 -5.37
C ASP A 176 28.73 4.68 -5.17
N LEU A 177 28.13 3.82 -4.35
CA LEU A 177 26.68 3.84 -4.14
C LEU A 177 26.24 5.12 -3.40
N LYS A 178 27.03 5.60 -2.43
CA LYS A 178 26.67 6.80 -1.66
C LYS A 178 26.80 8.04 -2.53
N ASP A 179 27.79 8.10 -3.41
CA ASP A 179 27.88 9.15 -4.43
C ASP A 179 26.70 9.11 -5.40
N CYS A 180 26.29 7.91 -5.84
CA CYS A 180 25.07 7.76 -6.66
C CYS A 180 23.82 8.27 -5.93
N GLU A 181 23.60 7.85 -4.67
CA GLU A 181 22.47 8.29 -3.86
C GLU A 181 22.46 9.81 -3.68
N PHE A 182 23.63 10.40 -3.44
CA PHE A 182 23.79 11.83 -3.25
C PHE A 182 23.45 12.63 -4.51
N VAL A 183 24.01 12.23 -5.65
CA VAL A 183 23.82 12.90 -6.95
C VAL A 183 22.39 12.69 -7.47
N LEU A 184 21.84 11.48 -7.37
CA LEU A 184 20.44 11.20 -7.73
C LEU A 184 19.45 11.94 -6.82
N GLY A 185 19.79 12.13 -5.55
CA GLY A 185 18.97 12.94 -4.63
C GLY A 185 18.80 14.38 -5.12
N ARG A 186 19.86 14.99 -5.67
CA ARG A 186 19.77 16.33 -6.28
C ARG A 186 18.87 16.35 -7.51
N PHE A 187 18.95 15.32 -8.36
CA PHE A 187 18.08 15.20 -9.52
C PHE A 187 16.61 15.09 -9.12
N CYS A 188 16.30 14.19 -8.17
CA CYS A 188 14.94 14.01 -7.69
C CYS A 188 14.39 15.26 -6.97
N GLU A 189 15.22 16.04 -6.28
CA GLU A 189 14.82 17.37 -5.80
C GLU A 189 14.33 18.27 -6.96
N LYS A 190 15.05 18.32 -8.10
CA LYS A 190 14.59 19.11 -9.27
C LYS A 190 13.26 18.61 -9.80
N LEU A 191 13.07 17.29 -9.92
CA LEU A 191 11.80 16.72 -10.38
C LEU A 191 10.65 17.10 -9.43
N ILE A 192 10.86 17.02 -8.11
CA ILE A 192 9.85 17.33 -7.09
C ILE A 192 9.49 18.83 -7.08
N ARG A 193 10.50 19.71 -7.18
CA ARG A 193 10.30 21.16 -7.21
C ARG A 193 9.59 21.63 -8.47
N ASN A 194 9.93 21.03 -9.61
CA ASN A 194 9.37 21.41 -10.91
C ASN A 194 8.06 20.68 -11.24
N GLU A 195 7.66 19.69 -10.43
CA GLU A 195 6.51 18.80 -10.66
C GLU A 195 6.55 18.12 -12.05
N SER A 196 7.76 17.92 -12.57
CA SER A 196 8.01 17.25 -13.85
C SER A 196 8.81 15.98 -13.60
N TYR A 197 8.24 14.85 -13.99
CA TYR A 197 8.79 13.51 -13.71
C TYR A 197 9.16 12.73 -14.97
N HIS A 198 9.04 13.39 -16.12
CA HIS A 198 9.56 12.92 -17.40
C HIS A 198 10.79 13.75 -17.75
N PHE A 199 11.83 13.10 -18.26
CA PHE A 199 13.10 13.73 -18.56
C PHE A 199 13.80 13.04 -19.74
N SER A 200 14.56 13.80 -20.53
CA SER A 200 15.40 13.22 -21.56
C SER A 200 16.70 12.65 -20.96
N LYS A 201 17.35 11.72 -21.68
CA LYS A 201 18.68 11.23 -21.30
C LYS A 201 19.69 12.38 -21.22
N ASP A 202 19.68 13.29 -22.20
CA ASP A 202 20.62 14.41 -22.25
C ASP A 202 20.45 15.35 -21.06
N TYR A 203 19.20 15.63 -20.66
CA TYR A 203 18.91 16.41 -19.45
C TYR A 203 19.48 15.74 -18.20
N PHE A 204 19.21 14.44 -18.02
CA PHE A 204 19.73 13.67 -16.89
C PHE A 204 21.26 13.71 -16.82
N ILE A 205 21.93 13.42 -17.94
CA ILE A 205 23.40 13.37 -17.99
C ILE A 205 24.01 14.75 -17.72
N THR A 206 23.50 15.78 -18.39
CA THR A 206 24.03 17.16 -18.27
C THR A 206 23.89 17.68 -16.85
N GLU A 207 22.70 17.53 -16.27
CA GLU A 207 22.40 18.01 -14.91
C GLU A 207 23.26 17.34 -13.85
N LEU A 208 23.39 16.02 -13.91
CA LEU A 208 24.19 15.30 -12.93
C LEU A 208 25.68 15.54 -13.11
N LYS A 209 26.19 15.67 -14.35
CA LYS A 209 27.58 16.03 -14.59
C LYS A 209 27.91 17.42 -14.06
N GLN A 210 27.03 18.40 -14.30
CA GLN A 210 27.19 19.73 -13.74
C GLN A 210 27.24 19.68 -12.21
N TYR A 211 26.33 18.93 -11.58
CA TYR A 211 26.31 18.82 -10.13
C TYR A 211 27.55 18.10 -9.56
N CYS A 212 28.03 17.05 -10.23
CA CYS A 212 29.28 16.37 -9.86
C CYS A 212 30.46 17.34 -9.92
N GLN A 213 30.55 18.18 -10.95
CA GLN A 213 31.58 19.23 -11.05
C GLN A 213 31.48 20.25 -9.92
N GLU A 214 30.28 20.76 -9.63
CA GLU A 214 30.04 21.71 -8.53
C GLU A 214 30.41 21.15 -7.15
N LYS A 215 30.32 19.82 -6.98
CA LYS A 215 30.60 19.12 -5.72
C LYS A 215 31.92 18.38 -5.68
N LEU A 216 32.71 18.46 -6.75
CA LEU A 216 34.01 17.79 -6.89
C LEU A 216 33.90 16.26 -6.71
N ILE A 217 32.84 15.67 -7.26
CA ILE A 217 32.58 14.22 -7.21
C ILE A 217 33.01 13.61 -8.55
N ASP A 218 33.83 12.56 -8.50
CA ASP A 218 34.20 11.78 -9.68
C ASP A 218 33.23 10.61 -9.86
N LEU A 219 32.27 10.77 -10.78
CA LEU A 219 31.21 9.80 -11.03
C LEU A 219 30.94 9.64 -12.52
N GLU A 220 30.98 8.39 -13.02
CA GLU A 220 30.55 8.06 -14.38
C GLU A 220 29.02 8.09 -14.51
N VAL A 221 28.45 9.29 -14.72
CA VAL A 221 26.99 9.52 -14.80
C VAL A 221 26.32 8.66 -15.87
N GLU A 222 26.98 8.42 -17.01
CA GLU A 222 26.48 7.52 -18.06
C GLU A 222 26.28 6.10 -17.55
N LEU A 223 27.21 5.58 -16.76
CA LEU A 223 27.11 4.24 -16.19
C LEU A 223 25.95 4.18 -15.18
N VAL A 224 25.75 5.23 -14.37
CA VAL A 224 24.59 5.33 -13.48
C VAL A 224 23.28 5.25 -14.27
N PHE A 225 23.15 6.01 -15.35
CA PHE A 225 21.96 5.95 -16.22
C PHE A 225 21.73 4.55 -16.80
N ASP A 226 22.79 3.91 -17.29
CA ASP A 226 22.73 2.57 -17.87
C ASP A 226 22.29 1.53 -16.82
N VAL A 227 22.86 1.56 -15.60
CA VAL A 227 22.49 0.66 -14.49
C VAL A 227 21.02 0.84 -14.12
N LEU A 228 20.54 2.08 -13.98
CA LEU A 228 19.14 2.36 -13.64
C LEU A 228 18.18 1.88 -14.75
N THR A 229 18.58 1.99 -16.02
CA THR A 229 17.76 1.56 -17.17
C THR A 229 17.72 0.04 -17.29
N LEU A 230 18.87 -0.62 -17.21
CA LEU A 230 18.99 -2.08 -17.29
C LEU A 230 18.17 -2.77 -16.20
N ASN A 231 18.13 -2.17 -15.01
CA ASN A 231 17.38 -2.67 -13.86
C ASN A 231 15.93 -2.19 -13.77
N ASN A 232 15.41 -1.52 -14.81
CA ASN A 232 14.04 -1.00 -14.87
C ASN A 232 13.67 -0.06 -13.71
N ILE A 233 14.66 0.63 -13.11
CA ILE A 233 14.41 1.70 -12.15
C ILE A 233 13.89 2.93 -12.89
N ILE A 234 14.56 3.27 -14.00
CA ILE A 234 14.05 4.21 -14.98
C ILE A 234 13.64 3.45 -16.25
N VAL A 235 12.57 3.89 -16.88
CA VAL A 235 12.02 3.28 -18.09
C VAL A 235 11.78 4.35 -19.14
N LYS A 236 11.94 3.96 -20.40
CA LYS A 236 11.64 4.86 -21.52
C LYS A 236 10.14 4.91 -21.75
N HIS A 237 9.59 6.11 -21.81
CA HIS A 237 8.20 6.40 -22.12
C HIS A 237 8.12 7.30 -23.36
N GLU A 238 7.71 6.73 -24.49
CA GLU A 238 7.73 7.37 -25.81
C GLU A 238 9.13 7.90 -26.19
N ILE A 239 9.37 9.20 -26.02
CA ILE A 239 10.66 9.87 -26.31
C ILE A 239 11.50 10.15 -25.06
N ASP A 240 10.86 10.21 -23.89
CA ASP A 240 11.47 10.59 -22.62
C ASP A 240 11.66 9.36 -21.70
N TYR A 241 12.24 9.59 -20.53
CA TYR A 241 12.40 8.62 -19.46
C TYR A 241 11.63 9.08 -18.22
N CYS A 242 11.20 8.14 -17.41
CA CYS A 242 10.66 8.39 -16.08
C CYS A 242 11.08 7.27 -15.13
N PHE A 243 10.98 7.52 -13.82
CA PHE A 243 11.10 6.43 -12.86
C PHE A 243 9.92 5.49 -13.00
N ARG A 244 10.19 4.18 -13.14
CA ARG A 244 9.16 3.15 -13.28
C ARG A 244 8.19 3.15 -12.11
N SER A 245 8.71 3.46 -10.93
CA SER A 245 7.95 3.54 -9.69
C SER A 245 8.30 4.82 -8.95
N SER A 246 7.28 5.55 -8.51
CA SER A 246 7.44 6.85 -7.84
C SER A 246 8.20 6.76 -6.52
N PHE A 247 8.17 5.61 -5.84
CA PHE A 247 8.95 5.41 -4.61
C PHE A 247 10.46 5.63 -4.83
N TRP A 248 11.00 5.44 -6.04
CA TRP A 248 12.40 5.77 -6.33
C TRP A 248 12.67 7.27 -6.24
N VAL A 249 11.76 8.10 -6.76
CA VAL A 249 11.84 9.56 -6.65
C VAL A 249 11.82 9.96 -5.18
N TYR A 250 10.94 9.37 -4.38
CA TYR A 250 10.83 9.68 -2.95
C TYR A 250 11.98 9.13 -2.12
N TYR A 251 12.54 7.98 -2.49
CA TYR A 251 13.71 7.42 -1.83
C TYR A 251 14.93 8.35 -2.01
N PHE A 252 15.26 8.71 -3.26
CA PHE A 252 16.36 9.63 -3.53
C PHE A 252 16.06 11.04 -3.02
N GLY A 253 14.80 11.50 -3.09
CA GLY A 253 14.35 12.73 -2.46
C GLY A 253 14.58 12.74 -0.94
N ALA A 254 14.29 11.65 -0.24
CA ALA A 254 14.55 11.52 1.19
C ALA A 254 16.05 11.51 1.52
N LYS A 255 16.90 10.89 0.68
CA LYS A 255 18.37 11.02 0.78
C LYS A 255 18.80 12.47 0.64
N ARG A 256 18.16 13.23 -0.25
CA ARG A 256 18.41 14.66 -0.38
C ARG A 256 17.96 15.44 0.84
N MET A 257 16.79 15.15 1.41
CA MET A 257 16.33 15.77 2.65
C MET A 257 17.33 15.52 3.79
N HIS A 258 17.85 14.29 3.92
CA HIS A 258 18.85 13.95 4.93
C HIS A 258 20.14 14.76 4.82
N ASN A 259 20.58 15.04 3.58
CA ASN A 259 21.84 15.73 3.30
C ASN A 259 21.69 17.24 3.08
N ASN A 260 20.47 17.76 2.94
CA ASN A 260 20.20 19.15 2.61
C ASN A 260 18.99 19.68 3.40
N LYS A 261 19.29 20.47 4.43
CA LYS A 261 18.29 21.04 5.34
C LYS A 261 17.27 21.93 4.62
N GLU A 262 17.71 22.76 3.67
CA GLU A 262 16.83 23.64 2.90
C GLU A 262 15.76 22.85 2.11
N PHE A 263 16.14 21.72 1.52
CA PHE A 263 15.21 20.85 0.83
C PHE A 263 14.27 20.13 1.80
N ALA A 264 14.76 19.70 2.97
CA ALA A 264 13.90 19.15 4.02
C ALA A 264 12.85 20.17 4.48
N GLU A 265 13.29 21.40 4.79
CA GLU A 265 12.42 22.52 5.15
C GLU A 265 11.40 22.82 4.05
N TYR A 266 11.82 22.81 2.78
CA TYR A 266 10.92 22.97 1.64
C TYR A 266 9.84 21.87 1.60
N ILE A 267 10.19 20.60 1.78
CA ILE A 267 9.22 19.48 1.76
C ILE A 267 8.22 19.62 2.92
N PHE A 268 8.69 20.00 4.10
CA PHE A 268 7.83 20.22 5.27
C PHE A 268 6.90 21.42 5.08
N GLN A 269 7.43 22.58 4.68
CA GLN A 269 6.64 23.80 4.48
C GLN A 269 5.62 23.68 3.35
N SER A 270 6.01 23.03 2.24
CA SER A 270 5.10 22.79 1.10
C SER A 270 4.09 21.67 1.36
N LYS A 271 4.21 20.94 2.48
CA LYS A 271 3.40 19.76 2.83
C LYS A 271 3.37 18.70 1.72
N LYS A 272 4.36 18.67 0.81
CA LYS A 272 4.42 17.72 -0.33
C LYS A 272 4.41 16.25 0.09
N TYR A 273 4.77 15.97 1.35
CA TYR A 273 4.68 14.64 1.92
C TYR A 273 3.23 14.15 2.13
N THR A 274 2.22 15.04 2.11
CA THR A 274 0.80 14.63 2.16
C THR A 274 0.37 13.95 0.86
N SER A 275 0.85 14.44 -0.28
CA SER A 275 0.68 13.75 -1.56
C SER A 275 1.48 12.44 -1.59
N PHE A 276 2.64 12.39 -0.92
CA PHE A 276 3.58 11.25 -0.97
C PHE A 276 4.14 10.89 0.41
N PRO A 277 3.38 10.17 1.25
CA PRO A 277 3.83 9.79 2.60
C PRO A 277 5.13 8.96 2.61
N GLU A 278 5.45 8.28 1.50
CA GLU A 278 6.68 7.50 1.32
C GLU A 278 7.95 8.33 1.51
N ILE A 279 7.97 9.62 1.16
CA ILE A 279 9.18 10.44 1.32
C ILE A 279 9.56 10.59 2.80
N ILE A 280 8.57 10.68 3.68
CA ILE A 280 8.75 10.77 5.13
C ILE A 280 9.11 9.40 5.72
N GLU A 281 8.49 8.34 5.21
CA GLU A 281 8.87 6.97 5.55
C GLU A 281 10.36 6.73 5.26
N PHE A 282 10.83 7.13 4.07
CA PHE A 282 12.23 6.99 3.72
C PHE A 282 13.14 7.91 4.55
N TYR A 283 12.75 9.16 4.76
CA TYR A 283 13.54 10.14 5.51
C TYR A 283 13.80 9.69 6.95
N THR A 284 12.74 9.25 7.65
CA THR A 284 12.83 8.68 9.01
C THR A 284 13.43 7.27 9.02
N GLY A 285 13.39 6.56 7.90
CA GLY A 285 14.03 5.25 7.76
C GLY A 285 15.55 5.31 7.55
N ILE A 286 16.07 6.39 6.97
CA ILE A 286 17.53 6.65 6.82
C ILE A 286 18.16 6.87 8.20
N ASP A 287 17.51 7.66 9.05
CA ASP A 287 17.98 8.00 10.38
C ASP A 287 16.84 7.88 11.38
N ARG A 288 16.97 6.95 12.31
CA ARG A 288 15.92 6.58 13.29
C ARG A 288 15.82 7.60 14.44
N ASN A 289 16.54 8.72 14.36
CA ASN A 289 16.52 9.84 15.32
C ASN A 289 16.02 11.17 14.70
N LYS A 290 15.19 11.12 13.65
CA LYS A 290 14.58 12.33 13.04
C LYS A 290 13.43 12.90 13.87
N ILE A 291 13.77 13.61 14.95
CA ILE A 291 12.81 14.33 15.81
C ILE A 291 12.11 15.48 15.06
N ASP A 292 12.83 16.16 14.16
CA ASP A 292 12.34 17.23 13.31
C ASP A 292 11.10 16.81 12.51
N ALA A 293 11.12 15.61 11.92
CA ALA A 293 9.97 15.07 11.21
C ALA A 293 8.79 14.84 12.14
N LEU A 294 9.02 14.29 13.33
CA LEU A 294 7.96 13.98 14.30
C LEU A 294 7.28 15.24 14.82
N GLU A 295 8.02 16.31 15.06
CA GLU A 295 7.48 17.59 15.53
C GLU A 295 6.61 18.27 14.48
N VAL A 296 7.08 18.33 13.23
CA VAL A 296 6.32 18.90 12.11
C VAL A 296 5.05 18.10 11.86
N LEU A 297 5.16 16.77 11.77
CA LEU A 297 4.03 15.89 11.50
C LEU A 297 2.99 15.93 12.61
N ALA A 298 3.42 15.96 13.88
CA ALA A 298 2.50 16.08 15.01
C ALA A 298 1.70 17.39 14.98
N LYS A 299 2.34 18.50 14.56
CA LYS A 299 1.64 19.78 14.36
C LYS A 299 0.67 19.71 13.18
N ASP A 300 1.12 19.20 12.04
CA ASP A 300 0.33 19.20 10.81
C ASP A 300 -0.88 18.26 10.88
N ILE A 301 -0.74 17.08 11.49
CA ILE A 301 -1.87 16.17 11.73
C ILE A 301 -2.88 16.77 12.70
N HIS A 302 -2.42 17.47 13.75
CA HIS A 302 -3.27 18.15 14.72
C HIS A 302 -4.12 19.23 14.04
N GLU A 303 -3.47 20.14 13.29
CA GLU A 303 -4.15 21.20 12.53
C GLU A 303 -5.16 20.63 11.52
N THR A 304 -4.79 19.56 10.81
CA THR A 304 -5.67 18.95 9.81
C THR A 304 -6.86 18.25 10.47
N CYS A 305 -6.64 17.61 11.62
CA CYS A 305 -7.71 16.99 12.40
C CYS A 305 -8.71 18.04 12.90
N ASP A 306 -8.24 19.20 13.35
CA ASP A 306 -9.09 20.34 13.76
C ASP A 306 -9.94 20.85 12.60
N ILE A 307 -9.34 21.01 11.42
CA ILE A 307 -10.06 21.44 10.20
C ILE A 307 -11.18 20.43 9.87
N VAL A 308 -10.88 19.13 9.83
CA VAL A 308 -11.91 18.12 9.55
C VAL A 308 -13.00 18.14 10.62
N ASN A 309 -12.64 18.27 11.90
CA ASN A 309 -13.61 18.34 12.98
C ASN A 309 -14.56 19.53 12.83
N SER A 310 -14.02 20.71 12.50
CA SER A 310 -14.81 21.93 12.27
C SER A 310 -15.80 21.80 11.09
N LYS A 311 -15.47 21.01 10.07
CA LYS A 311 -16.34 20.74 8.91
C LYS A 311 -17.42 19.71 9.23
N VAL A 312 -17.08 18.66 9.98
CA VAL A 312 -17.97 17.53 10.30
C VAL A 312 -19.02 17.93 11.36
N ARG A 313 -18.70 18.87 12.25
CA ARG A 313 -19.62 19.46 13.26
C ARG A 313 -20.34 18.43 14.15
N LEU A 314 -19.77 17.25 14.33
CA LEU A 314 -20.25 16.29 15.33
C LEU A 314 -19.78 16.74 16.71
N SER A 315 -20.62 16.60 17.73
CA SER A 315 -20.23 16.90 19.10
C SER A 315 -19.16 15.91 19.59
N ASN A 316 -18.10 16.42 20.21
CA ASN A 316 -16.97 15.63 20.71
C ASN A 316 -17.36 14.58 21.78
N ASP A 317 -18.58 14.65 22.32
CA ASP A 317 -19.07 13.81 23.43
C ASP A 317 -19.92 12.60 22.97
N MET A 318 -20.08 12.39 21.66
CA MET A 318 -20.90 11.30 21.12
C MET A 318 -20.16 9.95 21.14
N ASN A 319 -19.93 9.37 22.32
CA ASN A 319 -19.52 7.96 22.40
C ASN A 319 -20.73 7.03 22.17
N ILE A 320 -21.21 6.98 20.92
CA ILE A 320 -22.34 6.11 20.53
C ILE A 320 -22.03 4.63 20.78
N PHE A 321 -20.76 4.24 20.74
CA PHE A 321 -20.33 2.85 20.94
C PHE A 321 -20.51 2.36 22.38
N SER A 322 -20.45 3.28 23.35
CA SER A 322 -20.75 2.97 24.75
C SER A 322 -22.23 2.59 24.98
N GLN A 323 -23.12 3.04 24.08
CA GLN A 323 -24.55 2.78 24.16
C GLN A 323 -24.95 1.50 23.39
N ILE A 324 -24.11 1.01 22.48
CA ILE A 324 -24.36 -0.21 21.69
C ILE A 324 -24.09 -1.45 22.54
N GLN A 325 -25.02 -2.42 22.51
CA GLN A 325 -24.91 -3.68 23.23
C GLN A 325 -24.76 -4.91 22.31
N TRP A 326 -24.10 -5.96 22.81
CA TRP A 326 -24.04 -7.28 22.18
C TRP A 326 -25.44 -7.91 22.24
N LYS A 327 -26.15 -7.92 21.10
CA LYS A 327 -27.60 -8.21 20.94
C LYS A 327 -28.50 -7.16 21.62
N PRO A 328 -28.70 -5.98 21.00
CA PRO A 328 -29.57 -4.94 21.56
C PRO A 328 -31.05 -5.34 21.46
N THR A 329 -31.88 -4.86 22.38
CA THR A 329 -33.35 -4.90 22.21
C THR A 329 -33.78 -3.88 21.14
N GLU A 330 -34.94 -4.09 20.49
CA GLU A 330 -35.46 -3.18 19.44
C GLU A 330 -35.52 -1.71 19.88
N GLU A 331 -35.87 -1.45 21.15
CA GLU A 331 -35.88 -0.10 21.75
C GLU A 331 -34.51 0.58 21.80
N GLN A 332 -33.42 -0.19 21.94
CA GLN A 332 -32.05 0.37 21.99
C GLN A 332 -31.51 0.68 20.60
N ILE A 333 -31.89 -0.13 19.59
CA ILE A 333 -31.61 0.15 18.18
C ILE A 333 -32.26 1.48 17.79
N GLN A 334 -33.50 1.71 18.21
CA GLN A 334 -34.21 2.97 17.97
C GLN A 334 -33.55 4.18 18.64
N ARG A 335 -33.00 4.05 19.87
CA ARG A 335 -32.25 5.15 20.52
C ARG A 335 -30.95 5.48 19.82
N ALA A 336 -30.15 4.48 19.46
CA ALA A 336 -28.91 4.70 18.70
C ALA A 336 -29.19 5.28 17.30
N GLN A 337 -30.29 4.88 16.66
CA GLN A 337 -30.76 5.46 15.40
C GLN A 337 -31.21 6.91 15.58
N SER A 338 -31.96 7.23 16.64
CA SER A 338 -32.42 8.59 16.98
C SER A 338 -31.24 9.54 17.18
N ASP A 339 -30.26 9.15 18.00
CA ASP A 339 -29.03 9.92 18.27
C ASP A 339 -28.19 10.12 17.00
N LEU A 340 -28.18 9.14 16.08
CA LEU A 340 -27.51 9.26 14.78
C LEU A 340 -28.30 10.18 13.82
N SER A 341 -29.63 10.13 13.82
CA SER A 341 -30.49 10.92 12.93
C SER A 341 -30.61 12.39 13.34
N GLU A 342 -30.64 12.74 14.63
CA GLU A 342 -30.67 14.14 15.08
C GLU A 342 -29.36 14.89 14.76
N ASN A 343 -28.23 14.18 14.70
CA ASN A 343 -26.92 14.78 14.38
C ASN A 343 -26.63 14.88 12.87
N VAL A 344 -27.25 14.04 12.03
CA VAL A 344 -27.08 14.06 10.57
C VAL A 344 -27.91 15.18 9.91
N ILE A 345 -29.03 15.59 10.53
CA ILE A 345 -29.95 16.60 9.98
C ILE A 345 -29.40 18.05 10.03
N ASN A 346 -28.31 18.30 10.78
CA ASN A 346 -27.62 19.60 10.82
C ASN A 346 -26.36 19.68 9.94
N SER A 347 -26.11 18.68 9.08
CA SER A 347 -24.95 18.63 8.19
C SER A 347 -25.32 19.06 6.76
N GLY A 348 -24.69 20.13 6.27
CA GLY A 348 -24.95 20.69 4.94
C GLY A 348 -24.24 19.89 3.85
N LEU A 349 -25.00 19.22 2.98
CA LEU A 349 -24.49 18.54 1.78
C LEU A 349 -25.27 19.02 0.53
N PRO A 350 -24.59 19.45 -0.56
CA PRO A 350 -25.22 19.95 -1.79
C PRO A 350 -25.66 18.87 -2.82
N ASP A 351 -26.47 19.31 -3.79
CA ASP A 351 -27.20 18.54 -4.82
C ASP A 351 -26.37 17.96 -6.00
N ASP A 352 -25.04 18.10 -6.00
CA ASP A 352 -24.17 17.67 -7.12
C ASP A 352 -23.98 16.13 -7.20
N ILE A 353 -24.70 15.38 -6.37
CA ILE A 353 -24.62 13.92 -6.21
C ILE A 353 -25.29 13.14 -7.37
N LYS A 354 -25.89 13.84 -8.35
CA LYS A 354 -26.57 13.19 -9.48
C LYS A 354 -25.72 12.92 -10.72
N ASP A 355 -24.49 13.44 -10.83
CA ASP A 355 -23.67 13.26 -12.06
C ASP A 355 -22.46 12.31 -11.93
N GLN A 356 -22.14 11.80 -10.75
CA GLN A 356 -21.02 10.86 -10.57
C GLN A 356 -21.41 9.37 -10.64
N HIS A 357 -22.42 9.05 -11.45
CA HIS A 357 -22.88 7.68 -11.72
C HIS A 357 -22.06 7.00 -12.84
N ALA A 358 -20.73 7.13 -12.81
CA ALA A 358 -19.82 6.42 -13.71
C ALA A 358 -18.43 6.26 -13.08
N ASP A 359 -18.29 5.37 -12.09
CA ASP A 359 -17.36 4.24 -12.22
C ASP A 359 -17.34 3.37 -10.97
N ARG A 360 -17.85 2.16 -11.18
CA ARG A 360 -18.09 1.11 -10.20
C ARG A 360 -16.79 0.38 -9.85
N ASN A 361 -16.57 0.20 -8.56
CA ASN A 361 -15.97 -0.98 -7.93
C ASN A 361 -14.45 -1.23 -8.10
N TYR A 362 -13.83 -1.50 -6.96
CA TYR A 362 -12.48 -2.02 -6.80
C TYR A 362 -12.24 -3.29 -7.62
N ASN A 363 -11.07 -3.37 -8.26
CA ASN A 363 -10.77 -4.29 -9.35
C ASN A 363 -9.41 -4.98 -9.10
N GLN A 364 -9.36 -6.31 -9.21
CA GLN A 364 -8.14 -7.13 -9.15
C GLN A 364 -7.16 -6.85 -10.32
N ILE A 365 -7.58 -6.02 -11.27
CA ILE A 365 -6.81 -5.55 -12.42
C ILE A 365 -6.11 -4.21 -12.11
N ARG A 366 -6.35 -3.54 -10.96
CA ARG A 366 -5.69 -2.26 -10.65
C ARG A 366 -4.18 -2.47 -10.40
N PRO A 367 -3.29 -1.84 -11.20
CA PRO A 367 -1.93 -1.57 -10.76
C PRO A 367 -1.98 -0.69 -9.51
N TYR A 368 -0.95 -0.73 -8.66
CA TYR A 368 -0.79 0.33 -7.67
C TYR A 368 -0.68 1.65 -8.45
N ASN A 369 -1.62 2.57 -8.22
CA ASN A 369 -1.52 3.90 -8.80
C ASN A 369 -0.34 4.63 -8.13
N GLN A 370 0.85 4.45 -8.70
CA GLN A 370 2.08 5.13 -8.32
C GLN A 370 2.23 6.47 -9.05
N SER A 371 1.17 6.95 -9.73
CA SER A 371 1.17 8.29 -10.31
C SER A 371 1.30 9.33 -9.22
N ILE A 372 2.00 10.40 -9.56
CA ILE A 372 2.26 11.51 -8.67
C ILE A 372 1.02 12.39 -8.68
N GLN A 373 0.25 12.35 -7.58
CA GLN A 373 -0.98 13.14 -7.43
C GLN A 373 -0.68 14.54 -6.90
N SER A 374 -1.32 15.56 -7.47
CA SER A 374 -1.24 16.94 -6.98
C SER A 374 -1.83 17.07 -5.58
N PHE A 375 -1.22 17.92 -4.74
CA PHE A 375 -1.80 18.31 -3.45
C PHE A 375 -3.10 19.09 -3.68
N PHE A 376 -4.18 18.69 -2.99
CA PHE A 376 -5.45 19.42 -3.00
C PHE A 376 -5.71 19.98 -1.61
N ALA A 377 -5.40 21.27 -1.43
CA ALA A 377 -5.57 21.96 -0.15
C ALA A 377 -7.01 21.91 0.39
N GLU A 378 -7.99 21.78 -0.51
CA GLU A 378 -9.42 21.87 -0.21
C GLU A 378 -9.99 20.59 0.43
N TYR A 379 -9.37 19.43 0.15
CA TYR A 379 -9.80 18.10 0.61
C TYR A 379 -9.21 17.74 1.98
N SER A 380 -9.74 18.34 3.04
CA SER A 380 -9.25 18.14 4.41
C SER A 380 -9.34 16.70 4.92
N LEU A 381 -10.37 15.92 4.55
CA LEU A 381 -10.44 14.49 4.91
C LEU A 381 -9.33 13.70 4.22
N HIS A 382 -9.08 13.97 2.93
CA HIS A 382 -7.96 13.38 2.21
C HIS A 382 -6.63 13.67 2.87
N ASN A 383 -6.40 14.95 3.17
CA ASN A 383 -5.17 15.38 3.82
C ASN A 383 -5.02 14.75 5.22
N LEU A 384 -6.12 14.57 5.97
CA LEU A 384 -6.10 13.88 7.26
C LEU A 384 -5.67 12.41 7.10
N MET A 385 -6.25 11.69 6.15
CA MET A 385 -5.89 10.29 5.90
C MET A 385 -4.42 10.14 5.49
N GLN A 386 -3.89 11.07 4.68
CA GLN A 386 -2.48 11.04 4.31
C GLN A 386 -1.55 11.43 5.48
N ASN A 387 -1.95 12.39 6.30
CA ASN A 387 -1.22 12.76 7.52
C ASN A 387 -1.16 11.63 8.53
N ILE A 388 -2.25 10.86 8.68
CA ILE A 388 -2.26 9.64 9.48
C ILE A 388 -1.19 8.67 8.97
N ARG A 389 -1.11 8.43 7.65
CA ARG A 389 -0.09 7.54 7.05
C ARG A 389 1.32 8.04 7.28
N ALA A 390 1.59 9.30 6.93
CA ALA A 390 2.92 9.90 7.06
C ALA A 390 3.40 9.87 8.51
N SER A 391 2.54 10.28 9.45
CA SER A 391 2.83 10.28 10.90
C SER A 391 3.03 8.87 11.45
N SER A 392 2.20 7.92 11.02
CA SER A 392 2.29 6.52 11.45
C SER A 392 3.60 5.88 10.98
N ARG A 393 3.96 6.06 9.70
CA ARG A 393 5.21 5.55 9.13
C ARG A 393 6.43 6.22 9.77
N ALA A 394 6.36 7.53 10.02
CA ALA A 394 7.41 8.27 10.72
C ALA A 394 7.64 7.74 12.14
N LEU A 395 6.56 7.57 12.92
CA LEU A 395 6.65 7.02 14.27
C LEU A 395 7.23 5.60 14.27
N ARG A 396 6.78 4.75 13.33
CA ARG A 396 7.29 3.39 13.13
C ARG A 396 8.79 3.38 12.80
N ASN A 397 9.23 4.40 12.07
CA ASN A 397 10.61 4.83 11.74
C ASN A 397 11.53 5.15 12.94
N SER A 398 10.97 5.80 13.96
CA SER A 398 11.74 6.67 14.86
C SER A 398 12.17 6.00 16.16
N ASP A 399 12.88 4.89 16.07
CA ASP A 399 13.21 4.05 17.23
C ASP A 399 14.07 4.77 18.29
N TYR A 400 14.91 5.73 17.92
CA TYR A 400 15.84 6.42 18.83
C TYR A 400 15.40 7.83 19.26
N VAL A 401 14.27 8.31 18.73
CA VAL A 401 13.70 9.60 19.14
C VAL A 401 13.21 9.53 20.59
N ASP A 402 13.23 10.69 21.25
CA ASP A 402 12.75 10.87 22.62
C ASP A 402 11.32 10.30 22.84
N PRO A 403 11.06 9.62 23.96
CA PRO A 403 9.74 9.06 24.27
C PRO A 403 8.60 10.09 24.30
N GLU A 404 8.83 11.34 24.69
CA GLU A 404 7.81 12.38 24.74
C GLU A 404 7.28 12.72 23.35
N ALA A 405 8.18 12.90 22.38
CA ALA A 405 7.81 13.14 20.99
C ALA A 405 7.03 11.95 20.40
N LYS A 406 7.42 10.71 20.73
CA LYS A 406 6.70 9.49 20.34
C LYS A 406 5.27 9.43 20.91
N ARG A 407 5.10 9.77 22.20
CA ARG A 407 3.76 9.83 22.83
C ARG A 407 2.90 10.89 22.17
N LYS A 408 3.46 12.08 21.94
CA LYS A 408 2.76 13.20 21.32
C LYS A 408 2.21 12.82 19.95
N ILE A 409 3.06 12.31 19.05
CA ILE A 409 2.61 11.94 17.70
C ILE A 409 1.64 10.75 17.71
N LEU A 410 1.84 9.75 18.60
CA LEU A 410 0.89 8.63 18.72
C LEU A 410 -0.50 9.12 19.17
N ASN A 411 -0.57 10.05 20.12
CA ASN A 411 -1.84 10.60 20.58
C ASN A 411 -2.58 11.34 19.46
N GLU A 412 -1.87 12.11 18.64
CA GLU A 412 -2.49 12.80 17.50
C GLU A 412 -2.93 11.84 16.38
N ILE A 413 -2.20 10.74 16.16
CA ILE A 413 -2.63 9.66 15.26
C ILE A 413 -3.94 9.03 15.75
N LEU A 414 -4.01 8.68 17.04
CA LEU A 414 -5.20 8.06 17.64
C LEU A 414 -6.41 9.00 17.62
N ARG A 415 -6.18 10.29 17.90
CA ARG A 415 -7.19 11.34 17.75
C ARG A 415 -7.71 11.44 16.33
N SER A 416 -6.82 11.36 15.34
CA SER A 416 -7.19 11.39 13.92
C SER A 416 -7.95 10.14 13.48
N TRP A 417 -7.63 8.96 14.05
CA TRP A 417 -8.45 7.75 13.87
C TRP A 417 -9.86 7.92 14.44
N GLU A 418 -10.01 8.60 15.57
CA GLU A 418 -11.33 9.00 16.12
C GLU A 418 -12.08 9.89 15.13
N GLN A 419 -11.42 10.93 14.62
CA GLN A 419 -12.05 11.82 13.67
C GLN A 419 -12.51 11.12 12.39
N LEU A 420 -11.71 10.19 11.84
CA LEU A 420 -12.14 9.39 10.69
C LEU A 420 -13.31 8.47 11.02
N SER A 421 -13.33 7.89 12.23
CA SER A 421 -14.46 7.06 12.69
C SER A 421 -15.75 7.88 12.73
N ASN A 422 -15.69 9.10 13.25
CA ASN A 422 -16.81 10.05 13.32
C ASN A 422 -17.33 10.41 11.92
N VAL A 423 -16.43 10.66 10.97
CA VAL A 423 -16.82 10.88 9.56
C VAL A 423 -17.55 9.67 9.00
N LEU A 424 -17.04 8.45 9.19
CA LEU A 424 -17.69 7.23 8.72
C LEU A 424 -19.06 7.00 9.38
N LEU A 425 -19.22 7.40 10.65
CA LEU A 425 -20.52 7.38 11.32
C LEU A 425 -21.51 8.36 10.70
N ALA A 426 -21.08 9.59 10.40
CA ALA A 426 -21.93 10.56 9.69
C ALA A 426 -22.35 10.06 8.31
N LEU A 427 -21.48 9.32 7.61
CA LEU A 427 -21.77 8.74 6.30
C LEU A 427 -22.60 7.45 6.35
N THR A 428 -22.84 6.88 7.54
CA THR A 428 -23.49 5.58 7.70
C THR A 428 -24.87 5.49 7.05
N PRO A 429 -25.80 6.46 7.18
CA PRO A 429 -27.11 6.39 6.53
C PRO A 429 -27.00 6.30 4.99
N ILE A 430 -26.11 7.11 4.40
CA ILE A 430 -25.90 7.12 2.95
C ILE A 430 -25.24 5.80 2.49
N LEU A 431 -24.28 5.29 3.26
CA LEU A 431 -23.65 4.00 3.00
C LEU A 431 -24.66 2.85 3.08
N ALA A 432 -25.58 2.86 4.05
CA ALA A 432 -26.60 1.82 4.20
C ALA A 432 -27.61 1.83 3.03
N ASP A 433 -27.98 3.02 2.55
CA ASP A 433 -28.90 3.21 1.43
C ASP A 433 -28.27 2.82 0.09
N LYS A 434 -27.11 3.41 -0.23
CA LYS A 434 -26.52 3.37 -1.57
C LYS A 434 -25.36 2.39 -1.73
N GLY A 435 -24.80 1.88 -0.62
CA GLY A 435 -23.58 1.08 -0.62
C GLY A 435 -22.29 1.88 -0.85
N THR A 436 -22.39 3.18 -1.16
CA THR A 436 -21.27 4.08 -1.43
C THR A 436 -21.55 5.48 -0.89
N ALA A 437 -20.53 6.16 -0.35
CA ALA A 437 -20.62 7.54 0.07
C ALA A 437 -19.29 8.27 -0.14
N GLY A 438 -19.33 9.56 -0.47
CA GLY A 438 -18.13 10.40 -0.62
C GLY A 438 -18.17 11.60 0.31
N PHE A 439 -17.00 12.02 0.77
CA PHE A 439 -16.81 13.25 1.55
C PHE A 439 -15.40 13.82 1.29
N ASP A 440 -15.34 15.10 0.94
CA ASP A 440 -14.13 15.93 0.99
C ASP A 440 -12.89 15.28 0.34
N GLY A 441 -13.06 14.81 -0.91
CA GLY A 441 -12.00 14.21 -1.74
C GLY A 441 -11.81 12.69 -1.59
N HIS A 442 -12.60 12.03 -0.74
CA HIS A 442 -12.57 10.57 -0.59
C HIS A 442 -13.94 9.92 -0.78
N SER A 443 -13.93 8.69 -1.32
CA SER A 443 -15.10 7.84 -1.43
C SER A 443 -14.91 6.53 -0.66
N PHE A 444 -16.00 6.06 -0.07
CA PHE A 444 -16.12 4.84 0.69
C PHE A 444 -17.15 3.94 0.02
N THR A 445 -16.91 2.63 0.05
CA THR A 445 -17.79 1.64 -0.58
C THR A 445 -17.88 0.41 0.32
N LEU A 446 -19.08 -0.13 0.49
CA LEU A 446 -19.28 -1.39 1.20
C LEU A 446 -18.76 -2.55 0.36
N GLN A 447 -17.94 -3.39 0.98
CA GLN A 447 -17.44 -4.63 0.36
C GLN A 447 -17.74 -5.81 1.28
N GLY A 448 -18.54 -6.76 0.79
CA GLY A 448 -18.99 -7.93 1.55
C GLY A 448 -20.48 -7.90 1.86
N ASP A 449 -20.91 -8.83 2.71
CA ASP A 449 -22.32 -8.94 3.09
C ASP A 449 -22.65 -8.02 4.26
N PHE A 450 -23.39 -6.95 3.99
CA PHE A 450 -23.95 -6.04 4.99
C PHE A 450 -25.45 -6.28 5.24
N GLY A 451 -26.02 -7.35 4.66
CA GLY A 451 -27.43 -7.70 4.78
C GLY A 451 -28.33 -6.95 3.79
N ASP A 452 -29.57 -7.44 3.69
CA ASP A 452 -30.50 -7.00 2.65
C ASP A 452 -31.34 -5.79 3.05
N SER A 453 -31.58 -5.57 4.36
CA SER A 453 -32.35 -4.43 4.86
C SER A 453 -31.47 -3.23 5.22
N PHE A 454 -32.04 -2.03 5.10
CA PHE A 454 -31.36 -0.78 5.48
C PHE A 454 -30.89 -0.79 6.95
N GLU A 455 -31.73 -1.24 7.87
CA GLU A 455 -31.45 -1.31 9.31
C GLU A 455 -30.34 -2.31 9.61
N THR A 456 -30.35 -3.46 8.92
CA THR A 456 -29.30 -4.48 9.05
C THR A 456 -27.96 -3.93 8.57
N ARG A 457 -27.95 -3.23 7.42
CA ARG A 457 -26.75 -2.59 6.88
C ARG A 457 -26.23 -1.50 7.81
N LEU A 458 -27.10 -0.60 8.24
CA LEU A 458 -26.77 0.51 9.14
C LEU A 458 -26.10 -0.03 10.42
N ASN A 459 -26.70 -1.02 11.06
CA ASN A 459 -26.15 -1.65 12.26
C ASN A 459 -24.78 -2.31 11.99
N ARG A 460 -24.64 -3.04 10.88
CA ARG A 460 -23.36 -3.69 10.53
C ARG A 460 -22.26 -2.67 10.26
N ILE A 461 -22.55 -1.58 9.55
CA ILE A 461 -21.59 -0.49 9.25
C ILE A 461 -21.06 0.12 10.54
N ILE A 462 -21.94 0.46 11.49
CA ILE A 462 -21.55 0.98 12.80
C ILE A 462 -20.68 -0.04 13.53
N GLN A 463 -21.07 -1.32 13.52
CA GLN A 463 -20.35 -2.36 14.23
C GLN A 463 -18.91 -2.58 13.74
N VAL A 464 -18.65 -2.41 12.44
CA VAL A 464 -17.31 -2.62 11.87
C VAL A 464 -16.48 -1.34 11.77
N ASN A 465 -17.00 -0.19 12.22
CA ASN A 465 -16.38 1.11 12.03
C ASN A 465 -14.95 1.18 12.60
N MET A 466 -14.77 0.90 13.90
CA MET A 466 -13.45 0.95 14.53
C MET A 466 -12.50 -0.11 13.95
N THR A 467 -13.01 -1.33 13.74
CA THR A 467 -12.28 -2.43 13.11
C THR A 467 -11.75 -2.03 11.72
N ASN A 468 -12.54 -1.34 10.91
CA ASN A 468 -12.13 -0.88 9.57
C ASN A 468 -11.07 0.21 9.65
N VAL A 469 -11.24 1.21 10.52
CA VAL A 469 -10.25 2.29 10.68
C VAL A 469 -8.89 1.74 11.12
N VAL A 470 -8.87 0.89 12.15
CA VAL A 470 -7.64 0.26 12.63
C VAL A 470 -7.06 -0.65 11.56
N GLY A 471 -7.90 -1.45 10.89
CA GLY A 471 -7.49 -2.37 9.83
C GLY A 471 -6.86 -1.64 8.63
N TYR A 472 -7.32 -0.43 8.33
CA TYR A 472 -6.81 0.38 7.22
C TYR A 472 -5.41 0.94 7.46
N PHE A 473 -5.08 1.33 8.71
CA PHE A 473 -3.81 1.98 9.05
C PHE A 473 -2.83 1.12 9.84
N LYS A 474 -3.21 -0.10 10.24
CA LYS A 474 -2.36 -0.95 11.09
C LYS A 474 -0.96 -1.16 10.50
N ASP A 475 -0.84 -1.30 9.18
CA ASP A 475 0.42 -1.62 8.52
C ASP A 475 1.32 -0.39 8.37
N ASP A 476 0.75 0.82 8.38
CA ASP A 476 1.51 2.06 8.43
C ASP A 476 2.09 2.33 9.83
N LEU A 477 1.34 2.00 10.89
CA LEU A 477 1.72 2.29 12.28
C LEU A 477 2.56 1.19 12.93
N TYR A 478 2.13 -0.08 12.80
CA TYR A 478 2.68 -1.13 13.65
C TYR A 478 4.07 -1.60 13.22
N SER A 479 4.95 -1.72 14.21
CA SER A 479 6.12 -2.59 14.20
C SER A 479 6.26 -3.24 15.58
N SER A 480 6.99 -4.35 15.67
CA SER A 480 7.26 -5.00 16.96
C SER A 480 8.01 -4.08 17.95
N LYS A 481 8.74 -3.09 17.43
CA LYS A 481 9.57 -2.16 18.21
C LYS A 481 8.75 -1.11 18.95
N ILE A 482 7.59 -0.71 18.42
CA ILE A 482 6.72 0.28 19.07
C ILE A 482 5.78 -0.34 20.12
N ALA A 483 5.82 -1.66 20.32
CA ALA A 483 4.96 -2.35 21.27
C ALA A 483 5.01 -1.78 22.71
N PRO A 484 6.17 -1.41 23.29
CA PRO A 484 6.19 -0.79 24.61
C PRO A 484 5.39 0.51 24.69
N LEU A 485 5.50 1.38 23.67
CA LEU A 485 4.72 2.61 23.57
C LEU A 485 3.23 2.32 23.47
N LEU A 486 2.84 1.34 22.64
CA LEU A 486 1.43 0.93 22.50
C LEU A 486 0.86 0.41 23.82
N TYR A 487 1.60 -0.40 24.58
CA TYR A 487 1.15 -0.91 25.87
C TYR A 487 1.02 0.18 26.92
N GLU A 488 1.99 1.09 26.97
CA GLU A 488 1.94 2.22 27.89
C GLU A 488 0.72 3.11 27.61
N THR A 489 0.50 3.49 26.35
CA THR A 489 -0.68 4.27 25.96
C THR A 489 -1.96 3.50 26.27
N PHE A 490 -2.02 2.22 25.92
CA PHE A 490 -3.20 1.37 26.18
C PHE A 490 -3.59 1.28 27.65
N GLN A 491 -2.61 1.29 28.57
CA GLN A 491 -2.84 1.24 30.01
C GLN A 491 -3.25 2.60 30.59
N ASN A 492 -2.74 3.69 30.02
CA ASN A 492 -2.92 5.04 30.56
C ASN A 492 -4.10 5.79 29.93
N THR A 493 -4.59 5.37 28.77
CA THR A 493 -5.74 5.98 28.09
C THR A 493 -7.02 5.78 28.89
N LYS A 494 -7.71 6.89 29.20
CA LYS A 494 -9.03 6.90 29.82
C LYS A 494 -10.18 6.82 28.82
N ASP A 495 -9.96 7.28 27.59
CA ASP A 495 -10.96 7.23 26.52
C ASP A 495 -11.22 5.78 26.06
N SER A 496 -12.49 5.38 26.08
CA SER A 496 -12.88 3.99 25.79
C SER A 496 -12.69 3.63 24.32
N ASN A 497 -12.94 4.57 23.40
CA ASN A 497 -12.82 4.34 21.95
C ASN A 497 -11.35 4.17 21.56
N THR A 498 -10.49 5.08 22.02
CA THR A 498 -9.04 5.03 21.82
C THR A 498 -8.45 3.76 22.41
N ARG A 499 -8.84 3.42 23.65
CA ARG A 499 -8.39 2.18 24.28
C ARG A 499 -8.84 0.95 23.48
N HIS A 500 -10.06 0.96 22.96
CA HIS A 500 -10.57 -0.13 22.13
C HIS A 500 -9.83 -0.27 20.79
N LYS A 501 -9.55 0.85 20.10
CA LYS A 501 -8.76 0.86 18.87
C LYS A 501 -7.35 0.29 19.07
N LEU A 502 -6.72 0.62 20.20
CA LEU A 502 -5.45 0.01 20.59
C LEU A 502 -5.60 -1.49 20.87
N ALA A 503 -6.69 -1.95 21.50
CA ALA A 503 -6.95 -3.38 21.67
C ALA A 503 -7.12 -4.11 20.32
N LEU A 504 -7.85 -3.52 19.37
CA LEU A 504 -7.98 -4.05 18.00
C LEU A 504 -6.63 -4.14 17.30
N LEU A 505 -5.78 -3.10 17.42
CA LEU A 505 -4.44 -3.09 16.85
C LEU A 505 -3.59 -4.23 17.42
N LEU A 506 -3.62 -4.43 18.74
CA LEU A 506 -2.93 -5.54 19.41
C LEU A 506 -3.44 -6.92 18.96
N VAL A 507 -4.74 -7.08 18.72
CA VAL A 507 -5.32 -8.33 18.16
C VAL A 507 -4.88 -8.55 16.70
N PHE A 508 -4.81 -7.49 15.91
CA PHE A 508 -4.42 -7.59 14.51
C PHE A 508 -2.95 -7.90 14.31
N CYS A 509 -2.09 -7.34 15.16
CA CYS A 509 -0.65 -7.34 14.98
C CYS A 509 0.11 -8.29 15.93
N ARG A 510 -0.55 -8.73 17.01
CA ARG A 510 -0.07 -9.75 17.97
C ARG A 510 1.38 -9.57 18.43
N PRO A 511 1.79 -8.39 18.96
CA PRO A 511 3.12 -8.21 19.54
C PRO A 511 3.38 -9.18 20.70
N ARG A 512 4.65 -9.36 21.07
CA ARG A 512 5.02 -10.17 22.24
C ARG A 512 4.21 -9.73 23.46
N GLN A 513 3.61 -10.70 24.16
CA GLN A 513 2.72 -10.50 25.32
C GLN A 513 1.31 -9.96 25.03
N TRP A 514 0.91 -9.76 23.77
CA TRP A 514 -0.42 -9.20 23.41
C TRP A 514 -1.58 -9.89 24.12
N ARG A 515 -1.52 -11.22 24.22
CA ARG A 515 -2.53 -12.06 24.85
C ARG A 515 -2.86 -11.60 26.25
N LYS A 516 -1.86 -11.27 27.08
CA LYS A 516 -2.06 -10.86 28.47
C LYS A 516 -2.88 -9.56 28.52
N TYR A 517 -2.47 -8.57 27.74
CA TYR A 517 -3.13 -7.26 27.69
C TYR A 517 -4.57 -7.36 27.17
N ILE A 518 -4.81 -8.18 26.14
CA ILE A 518 -6.16 -8.42 25.63
C ILE A 518 -7.02 -9.20 26.62
N GLN A 519 -6.45 -10.19 27.32
CA GLN A 519 -7.17 -10.92 28.36
C GLN A 519 -7.61 -9.98 29.49
N ASP A 520 -6.72 -9.12 29.98
CA ASP A 520 -7.03 -8.16 31.05
C ASP A 520 -8.08 -7.14 30.58
N TYR A 521 -8.01 -6.72 29.32
CA TYR A 521 -9.02 -5.86 28.70
C TYR A 521 -10.38 -6.54 28.63
N ILE A 522 -10.48 -7.77 28.12
CA ILE A 522 -11.71 -8.56 28.08
C ILE A 522 -12.31 -8.67 29.49
N ILE A 523 -11.49 -8.91 30.52
CA ILE A 523 -11.94 -8.98 31.92
C ILE A 523 -12.51 -7.64 32.41
N SER A 524 -11.97 -6.52 31.94
CA SER A 524 -12.42 -5.17 32.33
C SER A 524 -13.75 -4.75 31.69
N LEU A 525 -14.11 -5.29 30.51
CA LEU A 525 -15.31 -4.89 29.76
C LEU A 525 -16.63 -5.35 30.41
N ASN A 526 -17.74 -4.68 30.08
CA ASN A 526 -19.08 -5.17 30.43
C ASN A 526 -19.44 -6.40 29.58
N LYS A 527 -20.19 -7.37 30.13
CA LYS A 527 -20.60 -8.59 29.41
C LYS A 527 -21.41 -8.34 28.12
N ASN A 528 -22.08 -7.20 28.04
CA ASN A 528 -22.92 -6.83 26.91
C ASN A 528 -22.38 -5.61 26.15
N SER A 529 -21.18 -5.11 26.45
CA SER A 529 -20.64 -3.95 25.72
C SER A 529 -20.37 -4.29 24.24
N PHE A 530 -20.59 -3.32 23.36
CA PHE A 530 -20.07 -3.32 21.99
C PHE A 530 -18.60 -3.74 21.91
N TYR A 531 -17.75 -3.19 22.77
CA TYR A 531 -16.31 -3.49 22.78
C TYR A 531 -16.00 -4.99 22.96
N LEU A 532 -16.82 -5.72 23.72
CA LEU A 532 -16.62 -7.16 23.92
C LEU A 532 -17.01 -7.94 22.67
N TYR A 533 -18.10 -7.53 22.01
CA TYR A 533 -18.57 -8.07 20.74
C TYR A 533 -17.55 -7.83 19.62
N ASP A 534 -17.03 -6.62 19.49
CA ASP A 534 -16.08 -6.29 18.41
C ASP A 534 -14.75 -7.04 18.59
N ILE A 535 -14.22 -7.14 19.83
CA ILE A 535 -13.04 -7.99 20.09
C ILE A 535 -13.31 -9.47 19.75
N HIS A 536 -14.48 -10.00 20.09
CA HIS A 536 -14.84 -11.37 19.72
C HIS A 536 -14.81 -11.57 18.21
N ASN A 537 -15.42 -10.66 17.44
CA ASN A 537 -15.47 -10.75 15.99
C ASN A 537 -14.11 -10.56 15.34
N ALA A 538 -13.29 -9.63 15.83
CA ALA A 538 -11.91 -9.45 15.40
C ALA A 538 -11.11 -10.75 15.58
N LEU A 539 -11.20 -11.38 16.75
CA LEU A 539 -10.53 -12.67 17.03
C LEU A 539 -11.03 -13.79 16.12
N MET A 540 -12.34 -13.87 15.89
CA MET A 540 -12.94 -14.88 15.00
C MET A 540 -12.54 -14.67 13.53
N ALA A 541 -12.46 -13.42 13.07
CA ALA A 541 -11.96 -13.10 11.74
C ALA A 541 -10.50 -13.55 11.59
N LYS A 542 -9.66 -13.32 12.61
CA LYS A 542 -8.27 -13.82 12.61
C LYS A 542 -8.18 -15.34 12.62
N TYR A 543 -9.03 -16.01 13.38
CA TYR A 543 -9.08 -17.47 13.42
C TYR A 543 -9.45 -18.10 12.06
N ASN A 544 -10.37 -17.46 11.32
CA ASN A 544 -10.92 -17.98 10.08
C ASN A 544 -10.06 -17.67 8.84
N PHE A 545 -9.45 -16.48 8.79
CA PHE A 545 -8.89 -15.95 7.55
C PHE A 545 -7.40 -15.57 7.62
N ASP A 546 -6.80 -15.53 8.82
CA ASP A 546 -5.41 -15.08 8.98
C ASP A 546 -4.43 -16.27 8.95
N PHE A 547 -3.20 -16.01 8.49
CA PHE A 547 -2.12 -16.98 8.56
C PHE A 547 -1.54 -16.98 9.98
N ILE A 548 -1.85 -18.01 10.77
CA ILE A 548 -1.48 -18.09 12.19
C ILE A 548 -0.83 -19.44 12.52
N THR A 549 0.12 -19.41 13.45
CA THR A 549 0.72 -20.61 14.05
C THR A 549 -0.29 -21.37 14.92
N GLU A 550 0.00 -22.63 15.23
CA GLU A 550 -0.85 -23.41 16.14
C GLU A 550 -0.91 -22.84 17.57
N GLU A 551 0.17 -22.20 18.02
CA GLU A 551 0.19 -21.49 19.30
C GLU A 551 -0.75 -20.28 19.26
N GLU A 552 -0.59 -19.39 18.29
CA GLU A 552 -1.49 -18.23 18.09
C GLU A 552 -2.95 -18.67 17.92
N ARG A 553 -3.19 -19.76 17.19
CA ARG A 553 -4.53 -20.34 17.04
C ARG A 553 -5.14 -20.71 18.38
N ARG A 554 -4.37 -21.34 19.28
CA ARG A 554 -4.83 -21.67 20.65
C ARG A 554 -5.11 -20.41 21.47
N GLU A 555 -4.25 -19.41 21.39
CA GLU A 555 -4.43 -18.14 22.09
C GLU A 555 -5.69 -17.40 21.63
N ILE A 556 -5.87 -17.23 20.31
CA ILE A 556 -7.03 -16.59 19.70
C ILE A 556 -8.30 -17.34 20.08
N THR A 557 -8.30 -18.68 19.96
CA THR A 557 -9.45 -19.51 20.34
C THR A 557 -9.82 -19.32 21.80
N MET A 558 -8.83 -19.29 22.70
CA MET A 558 -9.07 -19.11 24.12
C MET A 558 -9.70 -17.74 24.41
N LEU A 559 -9.14 -16.66 23.85
CA LEU A 559 -9.66 -15.30 24.05
C LEU A 559 -11.06 -15.14 23.45
N ALA A 560 -11.33 -15.70 22.27
CA ALA A 560 -12.66 -15.67 21.66
C ALA A 560 -13.69 -16.40 22.54
N LYS A 561 -13.33 -17.58 23.06
CA LYS A 561 -14.16 -18.31 24.04
C LYS A 561 -14.39 -17.50 25.31
N MET A 562 -13.38 -16.76 25.78
CA MET A 562 -13.54 -15.90 26.96
C MET A 562 -14.54 -14.77 26.70
N CYS A 563 -14.51 -14.11 25.55
CA CYS A 563 -15.51 -13.09 25.19
C CYS A 563 -16.92 -13.69 25.20
N PHE A 564 -17.11 -14.81 24.50
CA PHE A 564 -18.43 -15.46 24.40
C PHE A 564 -18.92 -16.00 25.74
N ALA A 565 -18.08 -16.70 26.50
CA ALA A 565 -18.44 -17.21 27.83
C ALA A 565 -18.79 -16.08 28.81
N LYS A 566 -18.10 -14.94 28.71
CA LYS A 566 -18.41 -13.76 29.53
C LYS A 566 -19.78 -13.16 29.16
N HIS A 567 -20.09 -13.08 27.87
CA HIS A 567 -21.41 -12.64 27.39
C HIS A 567 -22.52 -13.57 27.88
N GLU A 568 -22.39 -14.88 27.63
CA GLU A 568 -23.43 -15.88 27.91
C GLU A 568 -23.62 -16.15 29.41
N PHE A 569 -22.53 -16.29 30.18
CA PHE A 569 -22.61 -16.70 31.59
C PHE A 569 -22.49 -15.53 32.58
N GLY A 570 -22.16 -14.33 32.11
CA GLY A 570 -22.00 -13.13 32.94
C GLY A 570 -20.78 -13.13 33.86
N SER A 571 -19.95 -14.18 33.83
CA SER A 571 -18.75 -14.32 34.64
C SER A 571 -17.66 -13.32 34.25
N LYS A 572 -17.21 -12.49 35.20
CA LYS A 572 -16.15 -11.48 34.95
C LYS A 572 -14.85 -12.11 34.45
N ARG A 573 -14.52 -13.30 34.96
CA ARG A 573 -13.40 -14.14 34.50
C ARG A 573 -13.91 -15.58 34.33
N PRO A 574 -14.31 -15.98 33.11
CA PRO A 574 -14.85 -17.33 32.87
C PRO A 574 -13.87 -18.43 33.29
N SER A 575 -14.39 -19.43 33.99
CA SER A 575 -13.66 -20.60 34.46
C SER A 575 -13.35 -21.58 33.32
N PRO A 576 -12.35 -22.48 33.50
CA PRO A 576 -12.09 -23.53 32.51
C PRO A 576 -13.31 -24.41 32.20
N LYS A 577 -14.24 -24.57 33.15
CA LYS A 577 -15.50 -25.31 32.94
C LYS A 577 -16.45 -24.57 32.00
N GLU A 578 -16.58 -23.25 32.14
CA GLU A 578 -17.41 -22.41 31.26
C GLU A 578 -16.82 -22.34 29.84
N LEU A 579 -15.50 -22.22 29.71
CA LEU A 579 -14.84 -22.21 28.40
C LEU A 579 -15.01 -23.53 27.63
N ARG A 580 -15.14 -24.67 28.34
CA ARG A 580 -15.43 -25.97 27.71
C ARG A 580 -16.84 -26.06 27.12
N LYS A 581 -17.79 -25.30 27.65
CA LYS A 581 -19.17 -25.23 27.13
C LYS A 581 -19.28 -24.43 25.83
N VAL A 582 -18.27 -23.61 25.53
CA VAL A 582 -18.22 -22.81 24.29
C VAL A 582 -17.55 -23.62 23.18
N HIS A 583 -18.33 -23.94 22.15
CA HIS A 583 -17.84 -24.59 20.94
C HIS A 583 -17.55 -23.56 19.86
N ILE A 584 -16.32 -23.58 19.34
CA ILE A 584 -15.92 -22.82 18.14
C ILE A 584 -15.68 -23.85 17.04
N SER A 585 -16.44 -23.74 15.96
CA SER A 585 -16.28 -24.60 14.78
C SER A 585 -14.91 -24.40 14.16
N LYS A 586 -14.30 -25.49 13.64
CA LYS A 586 -13.07 -25.38 12.86
C LYS A 586 -13.32 -24.53 11.60
N PRO A 587 -12.34 -23.75 11.12
CA PRO A 587 -12.49 -22.97 9.90
C PRO A 587 -12.82 -23.92 8.74
N LYS A 588 -13.70 -23.49 7.83
CA LYS A 588 -13.85 -24.18 6.55
C LYS A 588 -12.56 -23.95 5.76
N THR A 589 -11.69 -24.95 5.69
CA THR A 589 -10.55 -24.93 4.76
C THR A 589 -11.10 -25.26 3.37
N ASP A 590 -10.76 -24.45 2.36
CA ASP A 590 -11.15 -24.61 0.93
C ASP A 590 -10.67 -25.91 0.25
N ASN A 591 -10.33 -26.94 1.02
CA ASN A 591 -10.04 -28.30 0.54
C ASN A 591 -11.19 -29.28 0.85
N LYS A 592 -12.44 -28.85 0.65
CA LYS A 592 -13.59 -29.74 0.45
C LYS A 592 -14.55 -29.17 -0.57
#